data_AF-A0A2V7U2K7-F1
#
_entry.id   AF-A0A2V7U2K7-F1
#
_cell.length_a   1.000
_cell.length_b   1.000
_cell.length_c   1.000
_cell.angle_alpha   90.00
_cell.angle_beta   90.00
_cell.angle_gamma   90.00
#
_symmetry.space_group_name_H-M   'P 1'
#
loop_
_entity.id
_entity.type
_entity.pdbx_description
1 polymer ?
#
loop_
_entity_poly.entity_id
_entity_poly.type
_entity_poly.pdbx_seq_one_letter_code
_entity_poly.pdbx_strand_id
1 'polypeptide(L)'
;MRPRSATLTPQELEIMKVVWSRSAATVRDVYEELRSRRRIAYTTVMTMMNILERKGHLKKQTEGRSFLYQPVRPKRQVVGAMVREFLDRVFGGSAETLLVQLVQDRRLTERDLAELARRIRKAR
;
A
#
# COMPACT_ATOMS: atom_id res chain seq x y z
N MET A 1 -11.67 -10.80 20.41
CA MET A 1 -11.51 -9.91 19.25
C MET A 1 -10.20 -10.23 18.54
N ARG A 2 -10.22 -10.59 17.25
CA ARG A 2 -8.99 -10.81 16.47
C ARG A 2 -8.20 -9.48 16.44
N PRO A 3 -6.88 -9.46 16.72
CA PRO A 3 -6.11 -8.24 16.58
C PRO A 3 -6.30 -7.70 15.17
N ARG A 4 -6.67 -6.42 15.05
CA ARG A 4 -6.83 -5.77 13.74
C ARG A 4 -5.47 -5.85 13.05
N SER A 5 -5.37 -6.69 12.02
CA SER A 5 -4.15 -6.81 11.23
C SER A 5 -3.71 -5.42 10.77
N ALA A 6 -2.45 -5.08 11.09
CA ALA A 6 -1.80 -3.85 10.65
C ALA A 6 -1.56 -3.83 9.13
N THR A 7 -1.75 -4.98 8.47
CA THR A 7 -1.58 -5.13 7.04
C THR A 7 -2.85 -4.67 6.30
N LEU A 8 -2.61 -3.85 5.28
CA LEU A 8 -3.63 -3.41 4.33
C LEU A 8 -4.11 -4.59 3.49
N THR A 9 -5.42 -4.79 3.39
CA THR A 9 -5.99 -5.70 2.40
C THR A 9 -5.75 -5.19 0.97
N PRO A 10 -5.94 -6.01 -0.08
CA PRO A 10 -5.76 -5.56 -1.46
C PRO A 10 -6.61 -4.33 -1.81
N GLN A 11 -7.86 -4.29 -1.37
CA GLN A 11 -8.79 -3.18 -1.61
C GLN A 11 -8.41 -1.92 -0.81
N GLU A 12 -7.96 -2.10 0.44
CA GLU A 12 -7.44 -1.00 1.26
C GLU A 12 -6.16 -0.42 0.65
N LEU A 13 -5.28 -1.27 0.11
CA LEU A 13 -4.06 -0.84 -0.56
C LEU A 13 -4.35 -0.09 -1.87
N GLU A 14 -5.37 -0.48 -2.63
CA GLU A 14 -5.82 0.28 -3.81
C GLU A 14 -6.19 1.72 -3.42
N ILE A 15 -6.99 1.90 -2.36
CA ILE A 15 -7.37 3.23 -1.88
C ILE A 15 -6.15 4.02 -1.39
N MET A 16 -5.28 3.40 -0.60
CA MET A 16 -4.06 4.07 -0.12
C MET A 16 -3.15 4.50 -1.26
N LYS A 17 -3.08 3.76 -2.37
CA LYS A 17 -2.32 4.18 -3.58
C LYS A 17 -2.86 5.49 -4.15
N VAL A 18 -4.18 5.69 -4.19
CA VAL A 18 -4.80 6.93 -4.65
C VAL A 18 -4.53 8.07 -3.68
N VAL A 19 -4.68 7.83 -2.37
CA VAL A 19 -4.43 8.86 -1.36
C VAL A 19 -2.96 9.29 -1.34
N TRP A 20 -2.02 8.35 -1.47
CA TRP A 20 -0.59 8.67 -1.55
C TRP A 20 -0.22 9.42 -2.83
N SER A 21 -0.84 9.14 -3.97
CA SER A 21 -0.54 9.87 -5.21
C SER A 21 -1.03 11.31 -5.16
N ARG A 22 -2.12 11.59 -4.43
CA ARG A 22 -2.70 12.93 -4.29
C ARG A 22 -2.25 13.68 -3.04
N SER A 23 -1.52 13.04 -2.13
CA SER A 23 -1.18 13.50 -0.76
C SER A 23 -2.39 13.73 0.17
N ALA A 24 -3.56 14.03 -0.37
CA ALA A 24 -4.85 14.07 0.30
C ALA A 24 -5.95 13.73 -0.73
N ALA A 25 -7.06 13.13 -0.29
CA ALA A 25 -8.18 12.84 -1.18
C ALA A 25 -9.51 12.79 -0.44
N THR A 26 -10.58 13.22 -1.10
CA THR A 26 -11.96 12.99 -0.66
C THR A 26 -12.44 11.59 -1.05
N VAL A 27 -13.60 11.17 -0.53
CA VAL A 27 -14.24 9.93 -0.98
C VAL A 27 -14.58 9.97 -2.48
N ARG A 28 -15.01 11.13 -2.99
CA ARG A 28 -15.30 11.32 -4.41
C ARG A 28 -14.04 11.16 -5.27
N ASP A 29 -12.92 11.73 -4.84
CA ASP A 29 -11.64 11.60 -5.55
C ASP A 29 -11.23 10.14 -5.74
N VAL A 30 -11.29 9.36 -4.67
CA VAL A 30 -10.95 7.94 -4.70
C VAL A 30 -11.98 7.15 -5.52
N TYR A 31 -13.27 7.47 -5.38
CA TYR A 31 -14.33 6.82 -6.14
C TYR A 31 -14.16 7.01 -7.66
N GLU A 32 -13.91 8.24 -8.12
CA GLU A 32 -13.71 8.55 -9.53
C GLU A 32 -12.47 7.84 -10.11
N GLU A 33 -11.38 7.79 -9.35
CA GLU A 33 -10.19 7.04 -9.75
C GLU A 33 -10.45 5.54 -9.89
N LEU A 34 -11.14 4.93 -8.91
CA LEU A 34 -11.39 3.48 -8.91
C LEU A 34 -12.45 3.06 -9.93
N ARG A 35 -13.50 3.86 -10.13
CA ARG A 35 -14.58 3.53 -11.09
C ARG A 35 -14.11 3.54 -12.54
N SER A 36 -13.03 4.27 -12.84
CA SER A 36 -12.40 4.27 -14.17
C SER A 36 -11.86 2.89 -14.57
N ARG A 37 -11.59 2.01 -13.59
CA ARG A 37 -10.96 0.70 -13.79
C ARG A 37 -11.91 -0.47 -13.58
N ARG A 38 -12.93 -0.32 -12.73
CA ARG A 38 -13.91 -1.37 -12.41
C ARG A 38 -15.19 -0.82 -11.81
N ARG A 39 -16.27 -1.59 -11.85
CA ARG A 39 -17.52 -1.23 -11.13
C ARG A 39 -17.29 -1.28 -9.62
N ILE A 40 -17.60 -0.20 -8.94
CA ILE A 40 -17.57 -0.08 -7.47
C ILE A 40 -18.66 0.88 -7.01
N ALA A 41 -19.27 0.64 -5.86
CA ALA A 41 -20.23 1.56 -5.27
C ALA A 41 -19.50 2.65 -4.45
N TYR A 42 -20.04 3.88 -4.47
CA TYR A 42 -19.50 4.99 -3.68
C TYR A 42 -19.43 4.68 -2.18
N THR A 43 -20.48 4.03 -1.65
CA THR A 43 -20.56 3.61 -0.24
C THR A 43 -19.50 2.59 0.14
N THR A 44 -19.06 1.73 -0.80
CA THR A 44 -17.94 0.82 -0.59
C THR A 44 -16.63 1.58 -0.38
N VAL A 45 -16.36 2.58 -1.22
CA VAL A 45 -15.18 3.45 -1.07
C VAL A 45 -15.23 4.20 0.25
N MET A 46 -16.39 4.81 0.58
CA MET A 46 -16.60 5.51 1.84
C MET A 46 -16.34 4.61 3.05
N THR A 47 -16.88 3.39 3.03
CA THR A 47 -16.70 2.41 4.12
C THR A 47 -15.23 2.04 4.28
N MET A 48 -14.52 1.78 3.19
CA MET A 48 -13.10 1.44 3.24
C MET A 48 -12.23 2.60 3.71
N MET A 49 -12.53 3.84 3.31
CA MET A 49 -11.81 5.02 3.81
C MET A 49 -12.02 5.22 5.31
N ASN A 50 -13.23 4.98 5.82
CA ASN A 50 -13.50 4.98 7.27
C ASN A 50 -12.80 3.82 7.99
N ILE A 51 -12.69 2.63 7.37
CA ILE A 51 -11.92 1.52 7.94
C ILE A 51 -10.45 1.89 8.04
N LEU A 52 -9.87 2.50 7.00
CA LEU A 52 -8.48 2.94 6.96
C LEU A 52 -8.18 4.03 7.99
N GLU A 53 -9.11 4.98 8.19
CA GLU A 53 -9.04 5.96 9.26
C GLU A 53 -9.06 5.28 10.63
N ARG A 54 -10.02 4.38 10.86
CA ARG A 54 -10.15 3.63 12.12
C ARG A 54 -8.97 2.68 12.39
N LYS A 55 -8.24 2.27 11.35
CA LYS A 55 -6.97 1.52 11.45
C LYS A 55 -5.74 2.42 11.67
N GLY A 56 -5.90 3.75 11.59
CA GLY A 56 -4.83 4.72 11.78
C GLY A 56 -3.94 4.92 10.54
N HIS A 57 -4.38 4.49 9.35
CA HIS A 57 -3.65 4.74 8.11
C HIS A 57 -4.00 6.09 7.48
N LEU A 58 -5.22 6.56 7.71
CA LEU A 58 -5.72 7.85 7.25
C LEU A 58 -6.12 8.74 8.43
N LYS A 59 -5.96 10.05 8.26
CA LYS A 59 -6.52 11.08 9.14
C LYS A 59 -7.62 11.80 8.35
N LYS A 60 -8.81 11.83 8.93
CA LYS A 60 -9.96 12.55 8.39
C LYS A 60 -9.96 14.00 8.90
N GLN A 61 -10.16 14.96 8.00
CA GLN A 61 -10.30 16.38 8.32
C GLN A 61 -11.56 16.91 7.64
N THR A 62 -12.28 17.81 8.33
CA THR A 62 -13.44 18.49 7.75
C THR A 62 -12.96 19.64 6.87
N GLU A 63 -13.40 19.67 5.62
CA GLU A 63 -13.09 20.73 4.67
C GLU A 63 -14.40 21.22 4.04
N GLY A 64 -14.94 22.30 4.60
CA GLY A 64 -16.26 22.83 4.24
C GLY A 64 -17.37 21.79 4.47
N ARG A 65 -18.04 21.39 3.39
CA ARG A 65 -19.11 20.36 3.41
C ARG A 65 -18.62 18.95 3.11
N SER A 66 -17.30 18.76 2.96
CA SER A 66 -16.70 17.49 2.59
C SER A 66 -15.67 17.02 3.61
N PHE A 67 -15.23 15.77 3.46
CA PHE A 67 -14.17 15.20 4.28
C PHE A 67 -12.95 14.91 3.42
N LEU A 68 -11.82 15.48 3.83
CA LEU A 68 -10.51 15.26 3.23
C LEU A 68 -9.76 14.21 4.05
N TYR A 69 -9.16 13.22 3.40
CA TYR A 69 -8.39 12.16 4.04
C TYR A 69 -6.92 12.27 3.64
N GLN A 70 -6.04 12.23 4.64
CA GLN A 70 -4.59 12.33 4.46
C GLN A 70 -3.89 11.08 5.02
N PRO A 71 -2.78 10.63 4.41
CA PRO A 71 -2.03 9.50 4.94
C PRO A 71 -1.33 9.89 6.24
N VAL A 72 -1.50 9.08 7.28
CA VAL A 72 -0.86 9.30 8.60
C VAL A 72 0.64 8.99 8.55
N ARG A 73 1.05 8.04 7.70
CA ARG A 73 2.44 7.64 7.51
C ARG A 73 2.84 7.69 6.03
N PRO A 74 4.09 8.01 5.71
CA PRO A 74 4.61 7.96 4.34
C PRO A 74 4.48 6.56 3.73
N LYS A 75 4.20 6.49 2.42
CA LYS A 75 4.11 5.24 1.64
C LYS A 75 5.27 4.29 1.92
N ARG A 76 6.51 4.81 1.94
CA ARG A 76 7.73 4.01 2.18
C ARG A 76 7.68 3.26 3.51
N GLN A 77 7.19 3.88 4.58
CA GLN A 77 7.12 3.26 5.90
C GLN A 77 6.08 2.15 5.94
N VAL A 78 4.88 2.40 5.38
CA VAL A 78 3.79 1.42 5.37
C VAL A 78 4.16 0.23 4.49
N VAL A 79 4.65 0.48 3.27
CA VAL A 79 5.09 -0.58 2.36
C VAL A 79 6.26 -1.37 2.97
N GLY A 80 7.24 -0.69 3.60
CA GLY A 80 8.34 -1.36 4.26
C GLY A 80 7.90 -2.27 5.41
N ALA A 81 6.88 -1.86 6.18
CA ALA A 81 6.30 -2.69 7.23
C ALA A 81 5.57 -3.91 6.65
N MET A 82 4.79 -3.73 5.57
CA MET A 82 4.11 -4.83 4.89
C MET A 82 5.11 -5.84 4.30
N VAL A 83 6.22 -5.37 3.72
CA VAL A 83 7.28 -6.24 3.18
C VAL A 83 7.93 -7.05 4.30
N ARG A 84 8.25 -6.43 5.45
CA ARG A 84 8.80 -7.16 6.62
C ARG A 84 7.82 -8.22 7.13
N GLU A 85 6.56 -7.87 7.36
CA GLU A 85 5.55 -8.83 7.82
C GLU A 85 5.37 -10.00 6.83
N PHE A 86 5.41 -9.72 5.53
CA PHE A 86 5.36 -10.74 4.49
C PHE A 86 6.60 -11.65 4.51
N LEU A 87 7.80 -11.07 4.61
CA LEU A 87 9.06 -11.83 4.71
C LEU A 87 9.06 -12.72 5.95
N ASP A 88 8.68 -12.20 7.10
CA ASP A 88 8.62 -12.95 8.36
C ASP A 88 7.63 -14.11 8.27
N ARG A 89 6.43 -13.86 7.70
CA ARG A 89 5.36 -14.85 7.63
C ARG A 89 5.57 -15.94 6.58
N VAL A 90 6.19 -15.62 5.44
CA VAL A 90 6.26 -16.53 4.28
C VAL A 90 7.66 -17.10 4.07
N PHE A 91 8.70 -16.33 4.43
CA PHE A 91 10.10 -16.67 4.17
C PHE A 91 10.93 -16.75 5.46
N GLY A 92 10.31 -16.74 6.63
CA GLY A 92 11.01 -16.79 7.93
C GLY A 92 11.98 -15.63 8.15
N GLY A 93 11.71 -14.47 7.54
CA GLY A 93 12.57 -13.28 7.60
C GLY A 93 13.72 -13.27 6.59
N SER A 94 13.89 -14.33 5.78
CA SER A 94 14.96 -14.43 4.80
C SER A 94 14.64 -13.66 3.51
N ALA A 95 15.23 -12.47 3.36
CA ALA A 95 15.19 -11.71 2.11
C ALA A 95 15.91 -12.44 0.96
N GLU A 96 16.95 -13.21 1.27
CA GLU A 96 17.71 -14.00 0.30
C GLU A 96 16.83 -15.07 -0.35
N THR A 97 16.06 -15.82 0.45
CA THR A 97 15.17 -16.87 -0.05
C THR A 97 14.09 -16.29 -0.99
N LEU A 98 13.55 -15.11 -0.68
CA LEU A 98 12.65 -14.40 -1.59
C LEU A 98 13.33 -14.06 -2.93
N LEU A 99 14.57 -13.58 -2.90
CA LEU A 99 15.29 -13.23 -4.13
C LEU A 99 15.58 -14.46 -4.99
N VAL A 100 15.99 -15.57 -4.38
CA VAL A 100 16.20 -16.85 -5.10
C VAL A 100 14.90 -17.30 -5.77
N GLN A 101 13.77 -17.28 -5.07
CA GLN A 101 12.47 -17.63 -5.63
C GLN A 101 12.10 -16.73 -6.82
N LEU A 102 12.33 -15.41 -6.74
CA LEU A 102 12.02 -14.48 -7.83
C LEU A 102 12.88 -14.72 -9.09
N VAL A 103 14.13 -15.14 -8.91
CA VAL A 103 15.01 -15.52 -10.02
C VAL A 103 14.54 -16.84 -10.64
N GLN A 104 14.22 -17.85 -9.81
CA GLN A 104 13.71 -19.15 -10.26
C GLN A 104 12.39 -19.02 -11.06
N ASP A 105 11.48 -18.16 -10.60
CA ASP A 105 10.20 -17.87 -11.27
C ASP A 105 10.35 -16.98 -12.52
N ARG A 106 11.59 -16.70 -12.98
CA ARG A 106 11.93 -15.81 -14.10
C ARG A 106 11.32 -14.40 -13.99
N ARG A 107 11.07 -13.93 -12.77
CA ARG A 107 10.58 -12.57 -12.51
C ARG A 107 11.71 -11.53 -12.47
N LEU A 108 12.96 -11.99 -12.41
CA LEU A 108 14.16 -11.18 -12.48
C LEU A 108 15.10 -11.73 -13.55
N THR A 109 15.54 -10.86 -14.44
CA THR A 109 16.59 -11.16 -15.42
C THR A 109 17.97 -10.84 -14.86
N GLU A 110 19.05 -11.32 -15.52
CA GLU A 110 20.42 -10.92 -15.18
C GLU A 110 20.62 -9.40 -15.20
N ARG A 111 19.95 -8.71 -16.14
CA ARG A 111 19.95 -7.25 -16.21
C ARG A 111 19.30 -6.62 -14.98
N ASP A 112 18.18 -7.17 -14.51
CA ASP A 112 17.50 -6.67 -13.32
C ASP A 112 18.37 -6.86 -12.07
N LEU A 113 19.07 -7.99 -11.96
CA LEU A 113 20.02 -8.27 -10.88
C LEU A 113 21.21 -7.29 -10.88
N ALA A 114 21.77 -7.01 -12.06
CA ALA A 114 22.86 -6.05 -12.21
C ALA A 114 22.42 -4.63 -11.80
N GLU A 115 21.24 -4.18 -12.23
CA GLU A 115 20.71 -2.87 -11.85
C GLU A 115 20.35 -2.81 -10.35
N LEU A 116 19.82 -3.89 -9.78
CA LEU A 116 19.56 -3.98 -8.34
C LEU A 116 20.86 -3.85 -7.53
N ALA A 117 21.91 -4.58 -7.91
CA ALA A 117 23.22 -4.50 -7.26
C ALA A 117 23.80 -3.09 -7.33
N ARG A 118 23.67 -2.42 -8.48
CA ARG A 118 24.09 -1.02 -8.66
C ARG A 118 23.32 -0.07 -7.75
N ARG A 119 22.00 -0.22 -7.64
CA ARG A 119 21.14 0.59 -6.77
C ARG A 119 21.46 0.39 -5.28
N ILE A 120 21.72 -0.84 -4.85
CA ILE A 120 22.10 -1.14 -3.46
C ILE A 120 23.42 -0.47 -3.09
N ARG A 121 24.43 -0.54 -3.96
CA ARG A 121 25.73 0.14 -3.71
C ARG A 121 25.61 1.65 -3.59
N LYS A 122 24.66 2.27 -4.28
CA LYS A 122 24.41 3.73 -4.22
C LYS A 122 23.57 4.14 -3.00
N ALA A 123 22.84 3.21 -2.40
CA ALA A 123 21.99 3.44 -1.24
C ALA A 123 22.70 3.14 0.10
N ARG A 124 23.86 2.49 0.06
CA ARG A 124 24.86 2.44 1.14
C ARG A 124 25.77 3.65 1.03
#